data_AF-A0A7R9IWG5-F1
#
_entry.id   AF-A0A7R9IWG5-F1
#
_cell.length_a   1.000
_cell.length_b   1.000
_cell.length_c   1.000
_cell.angle_alpha   90.00
_cell.angle_beta   90.00
_cell.angle_gamma   90.00
#
_symmetry.space_group_name_H-M   'P 1'
#
loop_
_entity.id
_entity.type
_entity.pdbx_description
1 polymer ?
#
loop_
_entity_poly.entity_id
_entity_poly.type
_entity_poly.pdbx_seq_one_letter_code
_entity_poly.pdbx_strand_id
1 'polypeptide(L)' 'MFDSRVQECYGSKDPAKISQVKELYDTLGLPVTYKQYEEQTYDLLCTQIQQISRGLPHKLFFRFLDNVYVKNVTNEIN' A
#
# COMPACT_ATOMS: atom_id res chain seq x y z
N MET A 1 -11.00 13.82 -19.74
CA MET A 1 -9.73 13.92 -20.48
C MET A 1 -8.56 13.69 -19.52
N PHE A 2 -8.58 12.56 -18.84
CA PHE A 2 -7.45 11.95 -18.13
C PHE A 2 -7.35 10.58 -18.81
N ASP A 3 -6.27 10.26 -19.53
CA ASP A 3 -5.81 8.86 -19.80
C ASP A 3 -5.01 8.61 -21.09
N SER A 4 -4.78 9.57 -21.99
CA SER A 4 -3.87 9.27 -23.13
C SER A 4 -2.41 9.06 -22.69
N ARG A 5 -1.94 9.77 -21.65
CA ARG A 5 -0.52 9.77 -21.26
C ARG A 5 -0.11 8.55 -20.44
N VAL A 6 -0.98 8.01 -19.59
CA VAL A 6 -0.69 6.79 -18.80
C VAL A 6 -0.66 5.60 -19.73
N GLN A 7 -1.65 5.46 -20.59
CA GLN A 7 -1.78 4.31 -21.49
C GLN A 7 -0.59 4.17 -22.46
N GLU A 8 0.08 5.27 -22.82
CA GLU A 8 1.27 5.30 -23.68
C GLU A 8 2.62 5.17 -22.94
N CYS A 9 2.64 5.45 -21.64
CA CYS A 9 3.85 5.43 -20.81
C CYS A 9 3.92 4.20 -19.89
N TYR A 10 2.78 3.62 -19.53
CA TYR A 10 2.67 2.48 -18.65
C TYR A 10 3.17 1.20 -19.33
N GLY A 11 4.09 0.48 -18.67
CA GLY A 11 4.73 -0.71 -19.23
C GLY A 11 5.91 -0.43 -20.18
N SER A 12 6.26 0.83 -20.41
CA SER A 12 7.48 1.20 -21.14
C SER A 12 8.72 1.10 -20.25
N LYS A 13 9.85 0.65 -20.81
CA LYS A 13 11.15 0.57 -20.11
C LYS A 13 11.95 1.88 -20.14
N ASP A 14 11.42 2.91 -20.81
CA ASP A 14 12.07 4.21 -20.94
C ASP A 14 12.04 4.96 -19.58
N PRO A 15 13.21 5.34 -19.03
CA PRO A 15 13.29 6.08 -17.76
C PRO A 15 12.47 7.37 -17.75
N ALA A 16 12.36 8.07 -18.89
CA ALA A 16 11.59 9.32 -18.99
C ALA A 16 10.08 9.08 -18.84
N LYS A 17 9.59 7.95 -19.38
CA LYS A 17 8.18 7.54 -19.25
C LYS A 17 7.86 7.04 -17.85
N ILE A 18 8.80 6.33 -17.21
CA ILE A 18 8.67 5.91 -15.82
C ILE A 18 8.59 7.13 -14.89
N SER A 19 9.42 8.15 -15.11
CA SER A 19 9.39 9.39 -14.32
C SER A 19 8.04 10.11 -14.45
N GLN A 20 7.48 10.20 -15.66
CA GLN A 20 6.17 10.81 -15.87
C GLN A 20 5.03 10.07 -15.16
N VAL A 21 5.07 8.73 -15.12
CA VAL A 21 4.08 7.93 -14.39
C VAL A 21 4.23 8.14 -12.88
N LYS A 22 5.47 8.22 -12.36
CA LYS A 22 5.73 8.51 -10.94
C LYS A 22 5.23 9.90 -10.54
N GLU A 23 5.53 10.94 -11.31
CA GLU A 23 5.03 12.30 -11.05
C GLU A 23 3.50 12.38 -11.08
N LEU A 24 2.87 11.62 -11.98
CA LEU A 24 1.42 11.52 -12.00
C LEU A 24 0.91 10.85 -10.72
N TYR A 25 1.58 9.81 -10.22
CA TYR A 25 1.20 9.18 -8.97
C TYR A 25 1.29 10.12 -7.77
N ASP A 26 2.34 10.93 -7.72
CA ASP A 26 2.50 11.96 -6.70
C ASP A 26 1.42 13.04 -6.81
N THR A 27 1.11 13.48 -8.03
CA THR A 27 0.06 14.48 -8.30
C THR A 27 -1.33 13.96 -7.92
N LEU A 28 -1.60 12.68 -8.15
CA LEU A 28 -2.83 12.01 -7.74
C LEU A 28 -2.90 11.80 -6.22
N GLY A 29 -1.81 12.07 -5.49
CA GLY A 29 -1.73 11.85 -4.06
C GLY A 29 -1.80 10.36 -3.70
N LEU A 30 -1.37 9.47 -4.60
CA LEU A 30 -1.34 8.03 -4.36
C LEU A 30 -0.53 7.66 -3.12
N PRO A 31 0.64 8.25 -2.83
CA PRO A 31 1.39 7.95 -1.60
C PRO A 31 0.57 8.25 -0.34
N VAL A 32 -0.11 9.40 -0.31
CA VAL A 32 -0.94 9.81 0.84
C VAL A 32 -2.18 8.93 0.96
N THR A 33 -2.85 8.64 -0.16
CA THR A 33 -4.04 7.79 -0.21
C THR A 33 -3.71 6.36 0.20
N TYR A 34 -2.58 5.83 -0.27
CA TYR A 34 -2.09 4.50 0.09
C TYR A 34 -1.81 4.42 1.59
N LYS A 35 -1.11 5.41 2.15
CA LYS A 35 -0.83 5.45 3.59
C LYS A 35 -2.11 5.46 4.44
N GLN A 36 -3.08 6.30 4.06
CA GLN A 36 -4.38 6.33 4.75
C GLN A 36 -5.11 4.99 4.65
N TYR A 37 -5.09 4.35 3.47
CA TYR A 37 -5.68 3.03 3.26
C TYR A 37 -4.97 1.95 4.09
N GLU A 38 -3.65 2.00 4.19
CA GLU A 38 -2.86 1.05 4.97
C GLU A 38 -3.17 1.17 6.47
N GLU A 39 -3.19 2.38 7.02
CA GLU A 39 -3.56 2.64 8.42
C GLU A 39 -4.99 2.13 8.72
N GLN A 40 -5.96 2.47 7.86
CA GLN A 40 -7.35 2.01 8.01
C GLN A 40 -7.47 0.48 7.93
N THR A 41 -6.72 -0.14 7.01
CA THR A 41 -6.72 -1.59 6.84
C THR A 41 -6.06 -2.28 8.02
N TYR A 42 -4.98 -1.71 8.58
CA TYR A 42 -4.33 -2.21 9.79
C TYR A 42 -5.29 -2.20 10.99
N ASP A 43 -5.99 -1.08 11.21
CA ASP A 43 -6.97 -0.95 12.31
C ASP A 43 -8.16 -1.89 12.13
N LEU A 44 -8.64 -2.04 10.90
CA LEU A 44 -9.70 -2.98 10.56
C LEU A 44 -9.27 -4.42 10.86
N LEU A 45 -8.08 -4.82 10.42
CA LEU A 45 -7.53 -6.16 10.65
C LEU A 45 -7.31 -6.42 12.15
N CYS A 46 -6.79 -5.44 12.89
CA CYS A 46 -6.67 -5.52 14.34
C CYS A 46 -8.02 -5.80 15.01
N THR A 47 -9.06 -5.04 14.60
CA THR A 47 -10.42 -5.20 15.12
C THR A 47 -10.99 -6.58 14.76
N GLN A 48 -10.79 -7.05 13.52
CA GLN A 48 -11.25 -8.36 13.08
C GLN A 48 -10.56 -9.50 13.85
N ILE A 49 -9.25 -9.40 14.10
CA ILE A 49 -8.49 -10.38 14.88
C ILE A 49 -9.05 -10.44 16.32
N GLN A 50 -9.37 -9.30 16.92
CA GLN A 50 -9.97 -9.25 18.26
C GLN A 50 -11.40 -9.84 18.30
N GLN A 51 -12.17 -9.66 17.22
CA GLN A 51 -13.52 -10.21 17.08
C GLN A 51 -13.56 -11.71 16.77
N ILE A 52 -12.44 -12.33 16.38
CA ILE A 52 -12.36 -13.79 16.19
C ILE A 52 -12.62 -14.48 17.54
N SER A 53 -13.82 -15.00 17.71
CA SER A 53 -14.20 -15.77 18.89
C SER A 53 -13.85 -17.24 18.72
N ARG A 54 -13.13 -17.79 19.72
CA ARG A 54 -12.82 -19.21 20.00
C ARG A 54 -11.66 -19.86 19.20
N GLY A 55 -10.62 -20.28 19.95
CA GLY A 55 -9.70 -21.36 19.57
C GLY A 55 -8.46 -20.98 18.75
N LEU A 56 -8.45 -19.80 18.12
CA LEU A 56 -7.32 -19.34 17.32
C LEU A 56 -6.44 -18.35 18.11
N PRO A 57 -5.11 -18.54 18.15
CA PRO A 57 -4.22 -17.64 18.88
C PRO A 57 -4.12 -16.30 18.15
N HIS A 58 -4.82 -15.28 18.64
CA HIS A 58 -4.78 -13.91 18.11
C HIS A 58 -3.35 -13.37 17.98
N LYS A 59 -2.48 -13.73 18.92
CA LYS A 59 -1.05 -13.38 18.89
C LYS A 59 -0.33 -13.80 17.61
N LEU A 60 -0.74 -14.92 16.99
CA LEU A 60 -0.15 -15.37 15.73
C LEU A 60 -0.52 -14.42 14.58
N PHE A 61 -1.80 -14.01 14.50
CA PHE A 61 -2.27 -13.08 13.49
C PHE A 61 -1.67 -11.69 13.64
N PHE A 62 -1.54 -11.18 14.87
CA PHE A 62 -0.82 -9.93 15.12
C PHE A 62 0.64 -10.00 14.68
N ARG A 63 1.35 -11.11 14.96
CA ARG A 63 2.74 -11.28 14.49
C ARG A 63 2.85 -11.29 12.97
N PHE A 64 1.87 -11.85 12.25
CA PHE A 64 1.83 -11.77 10.79
C PHE A 64 1.55 -10.35 10.31
N LEU A 65 0.58 -9.67 10.92
CA LEU A 65 0.22 -8.30 10.60
C LEU A 65 1.40 -7.34 10.78
N ASP A 66 2.09 -7.42 11.92
CA ASP A 66 3.26 -6.59 12.22
C ASP A 66 4.42 -6.86 11.26
N ASN A 67 4.62 -8.12 10.85
CA ASN A 67 5.69 -8.46 9.90
C ASN A 67 5.45 -7.84 8.52
N VAL A 68 4.20 -7.80 8.07
CA VAL A 68 3.83 -7.19 6.78
C VAL A 68 3.90 -5.67 6.86
N TYR A 69 3.34 -5.08 7.93
CA TYR A 69 3.34 -3.63 8.13
C TYR A 69 4.76 -3.03 8.27
N VAL A 70 5.64 -3.66 9.06
CA VAL A 70 7.04 -3.21 9.25
C VAL A 70 7.85 -3.29 7.95
N LYS A 71 7.60 -4.31 7.12
CA LYS A 71 8.28 -4.46 5.83
C LYS A 71 7.92 -3.35 4.84
N ASN A 72 6.67 -2.89 4.85
CA ASN A 72 6.25 -1.79 3.97
C ASN A 72 6.89 -0.46 4.37
N VAL A 73 6.91 -0.15 5.68
CA VAL A 73 7.59 1.06 6.19
C VAL A 73 9.09 1.06 5.87
N THR A 74 9.75 -0.11 5.92
CA THR A 74 11.20 -0.20 5.65
C THR A 74 11.55 -0.08 4.15
N ASN A 75 10.61 -0.39 3.26
CA ASN A 75 10.80 -0.25 1.81
C ASN A 75 10.60 1.18 1.29
N GLU A 76 10.02 2.09 2.08
CA GLU A 76 9.90 3.51 1.72
C GLU A 76 11.15 4.34 2.09
N ILE A 77 12.12 3.76 2.83
CA ILE A 77 13.37 4.44 3.26
C ILE A 77 14.59 4.04 2.40
N ASN A 78 14.41 3.34 1.29
CA ASN A 78 15.50 2.97 0.36
C ASN A 78 15.25 3.45 -1.07
#